data_AF-A0AA41SNE5-F1
#
_entry.id   AF-A0AA41SNE5-F1
#
_cell.length_a   1.000
_cell.length_b   1.000
_cell.length_c   1.000
_cell.angle_alpha   90.00
_cell.angle_beta   90.00
_cell.angle_gamma   90.00
#
_symmetry.space_group_name_H-M   'P 1'
#
loop_
_entity.id
_entity.type
_entity.pdbx_description
1 polymer ?
#
loop_
_entity_poly.entity_id
_entity_poly.type
_entity_poly.pdbx_seq_one_letter_code
_entity_poly.pdbx_strand_id
1 'polypeptide(L)'
;MSSYTELSSKPAPAPEPPGAWPIIGHLPLLRRGNKPAYVTFGELADKLGPAFIVRIGLSKALVVSSWEVAKECFTTNDEIFASRPSAAGPRHMCYHQTMFGFAPYGGYYRELRKIANHELSTSKLQMVQHMWDSEINTSVKELHELYVSKPEGDGGNGVSVDLRSWFAKLSLNIYVKFAVGTTSGLDPAPSEGIAGLYPKPIAEFFRLMGVSALSDALPFLRGWLDIGGNEKQMKINGKALDAMMEKWLQEHKTRSKSSSEAGEEQDFMDVMMSILLGGNNKIGKLSKPQVDDDTISKSSSL
;
A
#
# COMPACT_ATOMS: atom_id res chain seq x y z
N MET A 1 -21.20 43.23 33.27
CA MET A 1 -20.76 41.98 33.91
C MET A 1 -21.42 40.83 33.17
N SER A 2 -20.75 40.31 32.14
CA SER A 2 -21.21 39.10 31.43
C SER A 2 -20.45 37.93 32.04
N SER A 3 -21.18 37.05 32.73
CA SER A 3 -20.62 35.89 33.43
C SER A 3 -20.18 34.85 32.42
N TYR A 4 -18.86 34.71 32.25
CA TYR A 4 -18.27 33.52 31.63
C TYR A 4 -18.47 32.34 32.57
N THR A 5 -19.48 31.52 32.29
CA THR A 5 -19.58 30.20 32.91
C THR A 5 -18.67 29.26 32.13
N GLU A 6 -17.43 29.11 32.58
CA GLU A 6 -16.57 27.99 32.18
C GLU A 6 -17.24 26.69 32.63
N LEU A 7 -17.99 26.05 31.73
CA LEU A 7 -18.35 24.64 31.88
C LEU A 7 -17.12 23.80 31.55
N SER A 8 -16.29 23.59 32.57
CA SER A 8 -15.32 22.50 32.63
C SER A 8 -16.06 21.15 32.68
N SER A 9 -16.72 20.77 31.59
CA SER A 9 -17.19 19.40 31.41
C SER A 9 -16.06 18.57 30.82
N LYS A 10 -15.65 17.50 31.52
CA LYS A 10 -14.83 16.46 30.87
C LYS A 10 -15.53 16.06 29.57
N PRO A 11 -14.83 16.05 28.43
CA PRO A 11 -15.45 15.67 27.17
C PRO A 11 -16.06 14.27 27.32
N ALA A 12 -17.33 14.14 26.91
CA ALA A 12 -18.00 12.85 26.92
C ALA A 12 -17.21 11.87 26.05
N PRO A 13 -17.08 10.59 26.48
CA PRO A 13 -16.41 9.59 25.65
C PRO A 13 -17.17 9.44 24.32
N ALA A 14 -16.42 9.27 23.23
CA ALA A 14 -17.00 9.04 21.92
C ALA A 14 -17.98 7.84 21.96
N PRO A 15 -19.10 7.90 21.22
CA PRO A 15 -20.09 6.83 21.18
C PRO A 15 -19.47 5.47 20.83
N GLU A 16 -20.02 4.38 21.35
CA GLU A 16 -19.62 3.01 21.02
C GLU A 16 -20.90 2.22 20.66
N PRO A 17 -20.92 1.43 19.57
CA PRO A 17 -22.07 0.61 19.25
C PRO A 17 -22.32 -0.45 20.33
N PRO A 18 -23.57 -0.89 20.52
CA PRO A 18 -23.85 -2.03 21.39
C PRO A 18 -23.34 -3.33 20.75
N GLY A 19 -23.22 -4.38 21.58
CA GLY A 19 -22.90 -5.73 21.10
C GLY A 19 -21.41 -6.08 21.06
N ALA A 20 -20.56 -5.30 21.74
CA ALA A 20 -19.19 -5.70 22.02
C ALA A 20 -19.16 -6.95 22.91
N TRP A 21 -18.46 -8.00 22.46
CA TRP A 21 -18.24 -9.20 23.26
C TRP A 21 -16.97 -9.05 24.11
N PRO A 22 -16.85 -9.78 25.24
CA PRO A 22 -15.60 -9.88 25.97
C PRO A 22 -14.47 -10.31 25.05
N ILE A 23 -13.32 -9.64 25.14
CA ILE A 23 -12.06 -9.95 24.43
C ILE A 23 -12.10 -9.72 22.91
N ILE A 24 -13.13 -10.17 22.18
CA ILE A 24 -13.22 -10.06 20.71
C ILE A 24 -13.86 -8.74 20.22
N GLY A 25 -14.49 -7.97 21.12
CA GLY A 25 -15.08 -6.67 20.79
C GLY A 25 -16.21 -6.79 19.76
N HIS A 26 -16.16 -5.95 18.73
CA HIS A 26 -17.17 -5.84 17.67
C HIS A 26 -16.82 -6.66 16.42
N LEU A 27 -15.82 -7.54 16.46
CA LEU A 27 -15.53 -8.42 15.32
C LEU A 27 -16.74 -9.22 14.81
N PRO A 28 -17.64 -9.75 15.67
CA PRO A 28 -18.86 -10.41 15.19
C PRO A 28 -19.79 -9.47 14.41
N LEU A 29 -19.89 -8.20 14.83
CA LEU A 29 -20.67 -7.18 14.14
C LEU A 29 -20.11 -6.92 12.73
N LEU A 30 -18.78 -6.83 12.59
CA LEU A 30 -18.11 -6.57 11.32
C LEU A 30 -18.15 -7.76 10.36
N ARG A 31 -18.29 -8.99 10.86
CA ARG A 31 -18.39 -10.21 10.05
C ARG A 31 -19.83 -10.56 9.65
N ARG A 32 -20.82 -9.97 10.31
CA ARG A 32 -22.22 -10.32 10.11
C ARG A 32 -22.67 -9.94 8.69
N GLY A 33 -23.29 -10.89 8.00
CA GLY A 33 -23.94 -10.66 6.70
C GLY A 33 -23.00 -10.54 5.50
N ASN A 34 -21.72 -10.90 5.66
CA ASN A 34 -20.70 -10.87 4.60
C ASN A 34 -20.59 -9.50 3.87
N LYS A 35 -20.93 -8.42 4.57
CA LYS A 35 -20.78 -7.05 4.06
C LYS A 35 -19.34 -6.58 4.25
N PRO A 36 -18.81 -5.75 3.34
CA PRO A 36 -17.55 -5.05 3.58
C PRO A 36 -17.61 -4.20 4.84
N ALA A 37 -16.52 -4.16 5.62
CA ALA A 37 -16.48 -3.43 6.89
C ALA A 37 -16.85 -1.95 6.75
N TYR A 38 -16.45 -1.29 5.65
CA TYR A 38 -16.76 0.12 5.40
C TYR A 38 -18.28 0.38 5.26
N VAL A 39 -19.06 -0.59 4.75
CA VAL A 39 -20.53 -0.47 4.66
C VAL A 39 -21.13 -0.53 6.06
N THR A 40 -20.70 -1.49 6.87
CA THR A 40 -21.13 -1.60 8.27
C THR A 40 -20.78 -0.35 9.07
N PHE A 41 -19.60 0.24 8.84
CA PHE A 41 -19.22 1.50 9.47
C PHE A 41 -20.09 2.68 9.03
N GLY A 42 -20.48 2.75 7.75
CA GLY A 42 -21.44 3.75 7.26
C GLY A 42 -22.81 3.63 7.96
N GLU A 43 -23.36 2.43 8.03
CA GLU A 43 -24.64 2.16 8.72
C GLU A 43 -24.60 2.49 10.23
N LEU A 44 -23.41 2.39 10.85
CA LEU A 44 -23.19 2.79 12.24
C LEU A 44 -23.02 4.31 12.38
N ALA A 45 -22.35 4.96 11.43
CA ALA A 45 -22.20 6.41 11.39
C ALA A 45 -23.57 7.11 11.33
N ASP A 46 -24.52 6.58 10.55
CA ASP A 46 -25.89 7.11 10.47
C ASP A 46 -26.61 7.12 11.82
N LYS A 47 -26.19 6.26 12.77
CA LYS A 47 -26.81 6.09 14.09
C LYS A 47 -26.04 6.74 15.22
N LEU A 48 -24.71 6.68 15.16
CA LEU A 48 -23.81 7.11 16.23
C LEU A 48 -23.21 8.49 15.97
N GLY A 49 -23.36 9.00 14.75
CA GLY A 49 -22.82 10.28 14.33
C GLY A 49 -21.45 10.20 13.65
N PRO A 50 -20.80 11.36 13.45
CA PRO A 50 -19.65 11.51 12.56
C PRO A 50 -18.34 10.91 13.08
N ALA A 51 -18.29 10.52 14.35
CA ALA A 51 -17.13 9.93 15.00
C ALA A 51 -17.57 9.00 16.14
N PHE A 52 -17.09 7.77 16.13
CA PHE A 52 -17.42 6.77 17.15
C PHE A 52 -16.31 5.74 17.31
N ILE A 53 -16.27 5.07 18.45
CA ILE A 53 -15.29 4.02 18.77
C ILE A 53 -15.86 2.66 18.44
N VAL A 54 -15.05 1.82 17.82
CA VAL A 54 -15.28 0.37 17.73
C VAL A 54 -14.14 -0.37 18.40
N ARG A 55 -14.45 -1.55 18.93
CA ARG A 55 -13.46 -2.48 19.51
C ARG A 55 -13.14 -3.57 18.51
N ILE A 56 -11.88 -3.67 18.10
CA ILE A 56 -11.37 -4.72 17.23
C ILE A 56 -10.52 -5.64 18.12
N GLY A 57 -11.14 -6.69 18.67
CA GLY A 57 -10.52 -7.46 19.73
C GLY A 57 -10.26 -6.60 20.98
N LEU A 58 -9.01 -6.58 21.44
CA LEU A 58 -8.57 -5.78 22.59
C LEU A 58 -8.24 -4.33 22.24
N SER A 59 -8.17 -3.99 20.94
CA SER A 59 -7.82 -2.65 20.47
C SER A 59 -9.07 -1.80 20.23
N LYS A 60 -8.98 -0.50 20.52
CA LYS A 60 -10.00 0.49 20.14
C LYS A 60 -9.60 1.15 18.82
N ALA A 61 -10.55 1.35 17.93
CA ALA A 61 -10.40 2.08 16.69
C ALA A 61 -11.43 3.21 16.64
N LEU A 62 -10.98 4.41 16.28
CA LEU A 62 -11.86 5.55 15.99
C LEU A 62 -12.31 5.46 14.53
N VAL A 63 -13.62 5.38 14.32
CA VAL A 63 -14.23 5.50 12.99
C VAL A 63 -14.60 6.96 12.79
N VAL A 64 -14.18 7.52 11.65
CA VAL A 64 -14.46 8.90 11.25
C VAL A 64 -15.24 8.86 9.93
N SER A 65 -16.39 9.53 9.90
CA SER A 65 -17.34 9.51 8.78
C SER A 65 -17.78 10.91 8.32
N SER A 66 -17.12 11.97 8.78
CA SER A 66 -17.34 13.35 8.32
C SER A 66 -16.03 14.02 7.90
N TRP A 67 -16.12 14.96 6.97
CA TRP A 67 -14.95 15.69 6.49
C TRP A 67 -14.43 16.68 7.55
N GLU A 68 -15.30 17.20 8.42
CA GLU A 68 -14.95 18.10 9.52
C GLU A 68 -14.04 17.39 10.52
N VAL A 69 -14.41 16.20 10.98
CA VAL A 69 -13.59 15.40 11.90
C VAL A 69 -12.33 14.89 11.20
N ALA A 70 -12.42 14.46 9.94
CA ALA A 70 -11.25 14.05 9.18
C ALA A 70 -10.23 15.21 9.03
N LYS A 71 -10.71 16.44 8.80
CA LYS A 71 -9.87 17.63 8.77
C LYS A 71 -9.17 17.84 10.11
N GLU A 72 -9.85 17.73 11.25
CA GLU A 72 -9.20 17.83 12.56
C GLU A 72 -8.13 16.75 12.79
N CYS A 73 -8.39 15.51 12.36
CA CYS A 73 -7.44 14.40 12.47
C CYS A 73 -6.19 14.59 11.59
N PHE A 74 -6.37 15.05 10.35
CA PHE A 74 -5.29 15.09 9.34
C PHE A 74 -4.73 16.48 9.06
N THR A 75 -5.10 17.49 9.87
CA THR A 75 -4.48 18.83 9.84
C THR A 75 -4.03 19.24 11.25
N THR A 76 -4.96 19.55 12.15
CA THR A 76 -4.64 20.04 13.50
C THR A 76 -3.92 19.00 14.36
N ASN A 77 -4.28 17.73 14.22
CA ASN A 77 -3.77 16.61 15.02
C ASN A 77 -2.99 15.59 14.19
N ASP A 78 -2.50 15.99 13.01
CA ASP A 78 -1.92 15.10 12.00
C ASP A 78 -0.78 14.23 12.55
N GLU A 79 0.09 14.78 13.39
CA GLU A 79 1.20 14.05 14.01
C GLU A 79 0.73 12.88 14.90
N ILE A 80 -0.39 13.05 15.64
CA ILE A 80 -0.96 12.00 16.50
C ILE A 80 -1.48 10.84 15.65
N PHE A 81 -2.07 11.14 14.48
CA PHE A 81 -2.65 10.16 13.57
C PHE A 81 -1.68 9.69 12.46
N ALA A 82 -0.45 10.20 12.44
CA ALA A 82 0.53 9.87 11.40
C ALA A 82 1.04 8.44 11.50
N SER A 83 1.08 7.87 12.71
CA SER A 83 1.67 6.55 12.94
C SER A 83 0.81 5.39 12.40
N ARG A 84 1.46 4.31 11.97
CA ARG A 84 0.81 3.10 11.45
C ARG A 84 0.76 2.02 12.53
N PRO A 85 -0.41 1.38 12.78
CA PRO A 85 -0.51 0.30 13.74
C PRO A 85 0.30 -0.93 13.27
N SER A 86 0.83 -1.69 14.22
CA SER A 86 1.56 -2.91 13.90
C SER A 86 0.62 -4.09 13.66
N ALA A 87 0.38 -4.39 12.39
CA ALA A 87 -0.44 -5.52 11.94
C ALA A 87 0.42 -6.66 11.36
N ALA A 88 -0.11 -7.88 11.37
CA ALA A 88 0.58 -9.09 10.93
C ALA A 88 0.97 -9.03 9.44
N GLY A 89 0.07 -8.54 8.57
CA GLY A 89 0.32 -8.38 7.14
C GLY A 89 1.57 -7.54 6.85
N PRO A 90 1.59 -6.25 7.25
CA PRO A 90 2.77 -5.40 7.11
C PRO A 90 4.04 -5.95 7.75
N ARG A 91 3.92 -6.62 8.89
CA ARG A 91 5.06 -7.20 9.58
C ARG A 91 5.74 -8.30 8.76
N HIS A 92 4.96 -9.16 8.12
CA HIS A 92 5.45 -10.33 7.41
C HIS A 92 5.73 -10.08 5.92
N MET A 93 5.03 -9.13 5.30
CA MET A 93 5.13 -8.88 3.86
C MET A 93 5.78 -7.52 3.52
N CYS A 94 5.92 -6.61 4.48
CA CYS A 94 6.45 -5.26 4.26
C CYS A 94 7.74 -5.01 5.07
N TYR A 95 8.63 -6.00 5.12
CA TYR A 95 9.96 -5.90 5.73
C TYR A 95 9.92 -5.35 7.17
N HIS A 96 9.06 -5.92 8.01
CA HIS A 96 8.85 -5.43 9.37
C HIS A 96 8.44 -3.94 9.44
N GLN A 97 7.53 -3.55 8.55
CA GLN A 97 7.02 -2.17 8.43
C GLN A 97 8.12 -1.15 8.09
N THR A 98 8.95 -1.45 7.09
CA THR A 98 9.86 -0.44 6.51
C THR A 98 9.30 0.17 5.24
N MET A 99 8.39 -0.52 4.53
CA MET A 99 7.76 0.06 3.33
C MET A 99 7.01 1.35 3.65
N PHE A 100 7.11 2.33 2.75
CA PHE A 100 6.69 3.72 2.98
C PHE A 100 5.24 3.83 3.51
N GLY A 101 4.30 3.11 2.90
CA GLY A 101 2.89 3.12 3.29
C GLY A 101 2.59 2.53 4.68
N PHE A 102 3.50 1.75 5.25
CA PHE A 102 3.31 0.96 6.47
C PHE A 102 4.25 1.29 7.63
N ALA A 103 5.28 2.11 7.38
CA ALA A 103 6.25 2.49 8.39
C ALA A 103 5.59 3.34 9.50
N PRO A 104 5.84 3.03 10.80
CA PRO A 104 5.42 3.88 11.90
C PRO A 104 6.05 5.27 11.80
N TYR A 105 5.33 6.28 12.28
CA TYR A 105 5.85 7.65 12.29
C TYR A 105 7.08 7.75 13.19
N GLY A 106 8.11 8.44 12.71
CA GLY A 106 9.41 8.57 13.38
C GLY A 106 10.49 9.12 12.45
N GLY A 107 11.74 9.15 12.91
CA GLY A 107 12.88 9.69 12.13
C GLY A 107 13.00 9.07 10.74
N TYR A 108 12.99 7.74 10.66
CA TYR A 108 13.07 6.99 9.40
C TYR A 108 11.93 7.36 8.42
N TYR A 109 10.68 7.36 8.88
CA TYR A 109 9.52 7.72 8.06
C TYR A 109 9.62 9.16 7.54
N ARG A 110 10.06 10.10 8.38
CA ARG A 110 10.22 11.51 7.96
C ARG A 110 11.27 11.65 6.86
N GLU A 111 12.38 10.94 6.93
CA GLU A 111 13.40 10.95 5.86
C GLU A 111 12.89 10.26 4.58
N LEU A 112 12.25 9.10 4.68
CA LEU A 112 11.57 8.46 3.54
C LEU A 112 10.58 9.42 2.86
N ARG A 113 9.75 10.11 3.66
CA ARG A 113 8.75 11.06 3.14
C ARG A 113 9.39 12.26 2.43
N LYS A 114 10.52 12.76 2.93
CA LYS A 114 11.28 13.83 2.26
C LYS A 114 11.79 13.36 0.90
N ILE A 115 12.37 12.16 0.83
CA ILE A 115 12.88 11.57 -0.41
C ILE A 115 11.73 11.36 -1.40
N ALA A 116 10.65 10.69 -0.97
CA ALA A 116 9.48 10.44 -1.81
C ALA A 116 8.88 11.75 -2.34
N ASN A 117 8.69 12.77 -1.51
CA ASN A 117 8.18 14.07 -1.96
C ASN A 117 9.10 14.77 -2.97
N HIS A 118 10.42 14.58 -2.84
CA HIS A 118 11.37 15.17 -3.79
C HIS A 118 11.32 14.44 -5.14
N GLU A 119 11.41 13.11 -5.13
CA GLU A 119 11.44 12.30 -6.36
C GLU A 119 10.07 12.20 -7.05
N LEU A 120 8.97 12.38 -6.31
CA LEU A 120 7.61 12.49 -6.86
C LEU A 120 7.18 13.95 -7.09
N SER A 121 8.12 14.90 -7.04
CA SER A 121 7.82 16.29 -7.39
C SER A 121 7.46 16.42 -8.87
N THR A 122 6.64 17.42 -9.22
CA THR A 122 6.20 17.66 -10.60
C THR A 122 7.37 17.73 -11.59
N SER A 123 8.45 18.41 -11.21
CA SER A 123 9.66 18.51 -12.04
C SER A 123 10.33 17.15 -12.28
N LYS A 124 10.36 16.28 -11.26
CA LYS A 124 10.95 14.94 -11.38
C LYS A 124 10.06 14.01 -12.20
N LEU A 125 8.75 14.06 -11.98
CA LEU A 125 7.78 13.30 -12.78
C LEU A 125 7.82 13.67 -14.28
N GLN A 126 8.04 14.95 -14.60
CA GLN A 126 8.23 15.38 -15.99
C GLN A 126 9.49 14.78 -16.64
N MET A 127 10.57 14.59 -15.87
CA MET A 127 11.81 13.98 -16.39
C MET A 127 11.64 12.51 -16.76
N VAL A 128 10.64 11.83 -16.19
CA VAL A 128 10.35 10.41 -16.42
C VAL A 128 9.05 10.18 -17.19
N GLN A 129 8.43 11.24 -17.70
CA GLN A 129 7.13 11.17 -18.38
C GLN A 129 7.14 10.21 -19.58
N HIS A 130 8.27 10.14 -20.29
CA HIS A 130 8.42 9.27 -21.45
C HIS A 130 8.30 7.78 -21.09
N MET A 131 8.59 7.38 -19.85
CA MET A 131 8.32 6.02 -19.37
C MET A 131 6.83 5.69 -19.41
N TRP A 132 5.99 6.65 -19.03
CA TRP A 132 4.53 6.51 -19.04
C TRP A 132 3.99 6.55 -20.46
N ASP A 133 4.45 7.49 -21.27
CA ASP A 133 4.06 7.61 -22.69
C ASP A 133 4.38 6.33 -23.45
N SER A 134 5.54 5.73 -23.18
CA SER A 134 5.91 4.44 -23.75
C SER A 134 4.88 3.36 -23.42
N GLU A 135 4.38 3.29 -22.20
CA GLU A 135 3.48 2.21 -21.77
C GLU A 135 2.03 2.42 -22.19
N ILE A 136 1.60 3.68 -22.23
CA ILE A 136 0.33 4.08 -22.84
C ILE A 136 0.35 3.71 -24.33
N ASN A 137 1.43 4.05 -25.05
CA ASN A 137 1.56 3.72 -26.47
C ASN A 137 1.55 2.22 -26.72
N THR A 138 2.24 1.42 -25.90
CA THR A 138 2.18 -0.05 -25.96
C THR A 138 0.75 -0.54 -25.76
N SER A 139 0.05 -0.07 -24.72
CA SER A 139 -1.31 -0.50 -24.41
C SER A 139 -2.33 -0.12 -25.49
N VAL A 140 -2.15 1.04 -26.14
CA VAL A 140 -2.97 1.47 -27.29
C VAL A 140 -2.67 0.62 -28.53
N LYS A 141 -1.40 0.27 -28.78
CA LYS A 141 -1.03 -0.64 -29.87
C LYS A 141 -1.64 -2.03 -29.68
N GLU A 142 -1.61 -2.58 -28.48
CA GLU A 142 -2.26 -3.86 -28.15
C GLU A 142 -3.77 -3.83 -28.46
N LEU A 143 -4.46 -2.72 -28.14
CA LEU A 143 -5.88 -2.53 -28.50
C LEU A 143 -6.10 -2.48 -30.01
N HIS A 144 -5.24 -1.77 -30.72
CA HIS A 144 -5.31 -1.69 -32.18
C HIS A 144 -5.07 -3.05 -32.84
N GLU A 145 -4.07 -3.80 -32.38
CA GLU A 145 -3.78 -5.16 -32.86
C GLU A 145 -4.94 -6.11 -32.59
N LEU A 146 -5.53 -6.06 -31.39
CA LEU A 146 -6.74 -6.82 -31.05
C LEU A 146 -7.87 -6.53 -32.04
N TYR A 147 -8.08 -5.26 -32.36
CA TYR A 147 -9.09 -4.83 -33.34
C TYR A 147 -8.81 -5.34 -34.75
N VAL A 148 -7.56 -5.22 -35.23
CA VAL A 148 -7.15 -5.66 -36.58
C VAL A 148 -7.13 -7.18 -36.72
N SER A 149 -6.81 -7.92 -35.67
CA SER A 149 -6.77 -9.40 -35.68
C SER A 149 -8.15 -10.07 -35.68
N LYS A 150 -9.23 -9.27 -35.68
CA LYS A 150 -10.60 -9.77 -35.67
C LYS A 150 -10.89 -10.62 -36.92
N PRO A 151 -11.53 -11.80 -36.80
CA PRO A 151 -11.90 -12.61 -37.96
C PRO A 151 -12.91 -11.89 -38.87
N GLU A 152 -12.67 -11.91 -40.19
CA GLU A 152 -13.63 -11.44 -41.19
C GLU A 152 -14.88 -12.33 -41.14
N GLY A 153 -16.02 -11.75 -40.74
CA GLY A 153 -17.32 -12.44 -40.69
C GLY A 153 -18.06 -12.36 -39.36
N ASP A 154 -17.41 -11.91 -38.28
CA ASP A 154 -18.11 -11.55 -37.04
C ASP A 154 -18.81 -10.19 -37.25
N GLY A 155 -20.10 -10.23 -37.60
CA GLY A 155 -20.93 -9.11 -38.06
C GLY A 155 -21.12 -7.91 -37.12
N GLY A 156 -20.26 -7.74 -36.12
CA GLY A 156 -20.18 -6.56 -35.27
C GLY A 156 -19.08 -5.57 -35.69
N ASN A 157 -19.34 -4.26 -35.54
CA ASN A 157 -18.41 -3.17 -35.88
C ASN A 157 -17.22 -2.98 -34.89
N GLY A 158 -16.89 -3.96 -34.03
CA GLY A 158 -15.82 -3.79 -33.05
C GLY A 158 -15.43 -5.04 -32.27
N VAL A 159 -14.52 -4.86 -31.31
CA VAL A 159 -14.08 -5.87 -30.33
C VAL A 159 -14.48 -5.41 -28.93
N SER A 160 -15.00 -6.32 -28.12
CA SER A 160 -15.33 -6.05 -26.72
C SER A 160 -14.06 -6.13 -25.87
N VAL A 161 -13.86 -5.12 -25.01
CA VAL A 161 -12.68 -5.02 -24.14
C VAL A 161 -13.14 -4.80 -22.70
N ASP A 162 -12.59 -5.58 -21.76
CA ASP A 162 -12.74 -5.32 -20.34
C ASP A 162 -11.82 -4.16 -19.92
N LEU A 163 -12.37 -2.94 -19.92
CA LEU A 163 -11.65 -1.73 -19.53
C LEU A 163 -11.10 -1.81 -18.11
N ARG A 164 -11.76 -2.54 -17.21
CA ARG A 164 -11.29 -2.68 -15.82
C ARG A 164 -9.96 -3.42 -15.78
N SER A 165 -9.85 -4.51 -16.53
CA SER A 165 -8.61 -5.28 -16.64
C SER A 165 -7.55 -4.51 -17.43
N TRP A 166 -7.94 -3.80 -18.49
CA TRP A 166 -7.03 -2.98 -19.28
C TRP A 166 -6.37 -1.87 -18.45
N PHE A 167 -7.16 -1.08 -17.71
CA PHE A 167 -6.63 -0.02 -16.84
C PHE A 167 -5.78 -0.58 -15.69
N ALA A 168 -6.14 -1.74 -15.13
CA ALA A 168 -5.35 -2.38 -14.08
C ALA A 168 -3.97 -2.81 -14.60
N LYS A 169 -3.90 -3.44 -15.79
CA LYS A 169 -2.63 -3.82 -16.44
C LYS A 169 -1.77 -2.59 -16.73
N LEU A 170 -2.35 -1.57 -17.38
CA LEU A 170 -1.65 -0.33 -17.71
C LEU A 170 -1.08 0.34 -16.45
N SER A 171 -1.88 0.44 -15.39
CA SER A 171 -1.44 1.05 -14.12
C SER A 171 -0.30 0.28 -13.45
N LEU A 172 -0.36 -1.06 -13.46
CA LEU A 172 0.71 -1.90 -12.93
C LEU A 172 2.00 -1.72 -13.73
N ASN A 173 1.92 -1.75 -15.06
CA ASN A 173 3.10 -1.62 -15.90
C ASN A 173 3.75 -0.24 -15.76
N ILE A 174 2.96 0.84 -15.73
CA ILE A 174 3.46 2.20 -15.46
C ILE A 174 4.19 2.24 -14.11
N TYR A 175 3.56 1.69 -13.06
CA TYR A 175 4.14 1.71 -11.72
C TYR A 175 5.45 0.94 -11.64
N VAL A 176 5.48 -0.31 -12.13
CA VAL A 176 6.67 -1.16 -12.05
C VAL A 176 7.78 -0.60 -12.93
N LYS A 177 7.46 -0.09 -14.13
CA LYS A 177 8.46 0.56 -14.99
C LYS A 177 9.05 1.82 -14.34
N PHE A 178 8.24 2.62 -13.66
CA PHE A 178 8.75 3.76 -12.88
C PHE A 178 9.62 3.30 -11.70
N ALA A 179 9.21 2.25 -10.99
CA ALA A 179 9.88 1.77 -9.78
C ALA A 179 11.22 1.07 -10.06
N VAL A 180 11.29 0.24 -11.10
CA VAL A 180 12.42 -0.68 -11.38
C VAL A 180 12.86 -0.69 -12.85
N GLY A 181 12.40 0.25 -13.67
CA GLY A 181 12.85 0.45 -15.05
C GLY A 181 12.36 -0.60 -16.07
N THR A 182 11.65 -1.65 -15.64
CA THR A 182 11.23 -2.76 -16.52
C THR A 182 9.89 -3.34 -16.14
N THR A 183 9.19 -3.96 -17.10
CA THR A 183 7.98 -4.77 -16.85
C THR A 183 8.27 -6.27 -16.86
N SER A 184 9.54 -6.65 -17.05
CA SER A 184 9.98 -8.05 -17.03
C SER A 184 9.79 -8.69 -15.65
N GLY A 185 9.30 -9.93 -15.64
CA GLY A 185 8.98 -10.65 -14.41
C GLY A 185 7.58 -10.38 -13.85
N LEU A 186 6.75 -9.61 -14.56
CA LEU A 186 5.33 -9.46 -14.26
C LEU A 186 4.48 -10.60 -14.82
N ASP A 187 4.89 -11.85 -14.60
CA ASP A 187 4.18 -13.02 -15.14
C ASP A 187 2.78 -13.15 -14.50
N PRO A 188 1.70 -13.12 -15.29
CA PRO A 188 0.32 -13.20 -14.80
C PRO A 188 0.08 -14.41 -13.89
N ALA A 189 -0.67 -14.23 -12.80
CA ALA A 189 -1.11 -15.35 -11.98
C ALA A 189 -2.16 -16.20 -12.73
N PRO A 190 -2.21 -17.52 -12.50
CA PRO A 190 -3.27 -18.38 -13.04
C PRO A 190 -4.57 -18.17 -12.23
N SER A 191 -5.17 -16.99 -12.36
CA SER A 191 -6.43 -16.62 -11.71
C SER A 191 -7.29 -15.76 -12.63
N GLU A 192 -8.61 -15.85 -12.47
CA GLU A 192 -9.55 -15.05 -13.25
C GLU A 192 -9.66 -13.60 -12.75
N GLY A 193 -10.10 -12.71 -13.65
CA GLY A 193 -10.29 -11.28 -13.37
C GLY A 193 -8.98 -10.53 -13.10
N ILE A 194 -9.10 -9.37 -12.44
CA ILE A 194 -7.96 -8.48 -12.18
C ILE A 194 -6.81 -9.17 -11.42
N ALA A 195 -7.11 -10.13 -10.54
CA ALA A 195 -6.08 -10.84 -9.80
C ALA A 195 -5.10 -11.58 -10.72
N GLY A 196 -5.58 -12.07 -11.87
CA GLY A 196 -4.78 -12.71 -12.90
C GLY A 196 -3.77 -11.79 -13.56
N LEU A 197 -3.99 -10.47 -13.54
CA LEU A 197 -3.09 -9.50 -14.16
C LEU A 197 -1.81 -9.29 -13.36
N TYR A 198 -1.84 -9.60 -12.06
CA TYR A 198 -0.70 -9.44 -11.20
C TYR A 198 0.09 -10.76 -11.12
N PRO A 199 1.41 -10.68 -10.95
CA PRO A 199 2.18 -11.79 -10.42
C PRO A 199 1.55 -12.35 -9.16
N LYS A 200 1.57 -13.67 -9.03
CA LYS A 200 0.98 -14.37 -7.89
C LYS A 200 1.38 -13.77 -6.53
N PRO A 201 2.65 -13.38 -6.28
CA PRO A 201 3.02 -12.74 -5.01
C PRO A 201 2.31 -11.40 -4.76
N ILE A 202 2.10 -10.60 -5.80
CA ILE A 202 1.42 -9.29 -5.72
C ILE A 202 -0.09 -9.47 -5.55
N ALA A 203 -0.71 -10.38 -6.30
CA ALA A 203 -2.14 -10.70 -6.12
C ALA A 203 -2.42 -11.17 -4.68
N GLU A 204 -1.58 -12.06 -4.17
CA GLU A 204 -1.69 -12.61 -2.83
C GLU A 204 -1.37 -11.57 -1.74
N PHE A 205 -0.48 -10.60 -2.03
CA PHE A 205 -0.24 -9.46 -1.16
C PHE A 205 -1.52 -8.66 -0.92
N PHE A 206 -2.20 -8.21 -1.98
CA PHE A 206 -3.44 -7.45 -1.84
C PHE A 206 -4.54 -8.24 -1.13
N ARG A 207 -4.65 -9.55 -1.43
CA ARG A 207 -5.60 -10.43 -0.75
C ARG A 207 -5.30 -10.54 0.75
N LEU A 208 -4.07 -10.87 1.11
CA LEU A 208 -3.65 -11.09 2.51
C LEU A 208 -3.64 -9.81 3.34
N MET A 209 -3.35 -8.66 2.74
CA MET A 209 -3.43 -7.36 3.42
C MET A 209 -4.85 -7.00 3.85
N GLY A 210 -5.87 -7.50 3.15
CA GLY A 210 -7.28 -7.33 3.53
C GLY A 210 -7.77 -8.32 4.60
N VAL A 211 -6.97 -9.34 4.93
CA VAL A 211 -7.37 -10.36 5.91
C VAL A 211 -7.06 -9.88 7.32
N SER A 212 -8.08 -9.88 8.19
CA SER A 212 -7.88 -9.65 9.63
C SER A 212 -7.27 -10.88 10.30
N ALA A 213 -5.97 -10.82 10.62
CA ALA A 213 -5.32 -11.85 11.40
C ALA A 213 -5.84 -11.84 12.84
N LEU A 214 -5.99 -13.03 13.44
CA LEU A 214 -6.47 -13.15 14.81
C LEU A 214 -5.52 -12.47 15.81
N SER A 215 -4.21 -12.53 15.56
CA SER A 215 -3.18 -11.91 16.39
C SER A 215 -3.22 -10.39 16.40
N ASP A 216 -3.84 -9.75 15.40
CA ASP A 216 -4.03 -8.30 15.37
C ASP A 216 -5.17 -7.87 16.30
N ALA A 217 -6.19 -8.72 16.44
CA ALA A 217 -7.26 -8.52 17.41
C ALA A 217 -6.87 -8.95 18.84
N LEU A 218 -6.11 -10.05 18.95
CA LEU A 218 -5.74 -10.70 20.21
C LEU A 218 -4.21 -10.87 20.28
N PRO A 219 -3.46 -9.81 20.65
CA PRO A 219 -2.00 -9.83 20.60
C PRO A 219 -1.34 -10.91 21.47
N PHE A 220 -1.99 -11.33 22.55
CA PHE A 220 -1.51 -12.41 23.42
C PHE A 220 -1.56 -13.79 22.74
N LEU A 221 -2.30 -13.94 21.63
CA LEU A 221 -2.35 -15.15 20.80
C LEU A 221 -1.20 -15.23 19.76
N ARG A 222 -0.44 -14.14 19.60
CA ARG A 222 0.59 -14.01 18.58
C ARG A 222 1.66 -15.08 18.73
N GLY A 223 1.99 -15.76 17.63
CA GLY A 223 3.10 -16.71 17.55
C GLY A 223 2.78 -18.16 17.96
N TRP A 224 1.69 -18.41 18.70
CA TRP A 224 1.28 -19.77 19.09
C TRP A 224 -0.01 -20.24 18.45
N LEU A 225 -0.85 -19.33 17.94
CA LEU A 225 -2.13 -19.70 17.34
C LEU A 225 -2.42 -18.92 16.04
N ASP A 226 -2.34 -19.62 14.90
CA ASP A 226 -2.64 -19.08 13.55
C ASP A 226 -3.96 -19.67 13.03
N ILE A 227 -5.09 -19.28 13.63
CA ILE A 227 -6.42 -19.73 13.20
C ILE A 227 -6.67 -19.25 11.76
N GLY A 228 -6.82 -20.19 10.84
CA GLY A 228 -7.01 -19.92 9.41
C GLY A 228 -5.71 -19.91 8.59
N GLY A 229 -4.54 -20.07 9.21
CA GLY A 229 -3.26 -20.18 8.50
C GLY A 229 -2.82 -18.89 7.79
N ASN A 230 -3.40 -17.74 8.16
CA ASN A 230 -3.19 -16.47 7.47
C ASN A 230 -1.78 -15.94 7.70
N GLU A 231 -1.25 -16.03 8.93
CA GLU A 231 0.13 -15.58 9.19
C GLU A 231 1.14 -16.47 8.46
N LYS A 232 0.90 -17.79 8.40
CA LYS A 232 1.72 -18.71 7.61
C LYS A 232 1.71 -18.31 6.13
N GLN A 233 0.54 -18.01 5.56
CA GLN A 233 0.42 -17.52 4.18
C GLN A 233 1.16 -16.20 3.98
N MET A 234 1.02 -15.23 4.90
CA MET A 234 1.74 -13.96 4.87
C MET A 234 3.26 -14.14 4.89
N LYS A 235 3.79 -15.07 5.70
CA LYS A 235 5.23 -15.38 5.73
C LYS A 235 5.72 -16.00 4.43
N ILE A 236 4.94 -16.93 3.87
CA ILE A 236 5.26 -17.55 2.57
C ILE A 236 5.25 -16.50 1.47
N ASN A 237 4.20 -15.67 1.43
CA ASN A 237 4.08 -14.63 0.42
C ASN A 237 5.14 -13.53 0.57
N GLY A 238 5.48 -13.15 1.81
CA GLY A 238 6.57 -12.22 2.10
C GLY A 238 7.91 -12.67 1.54
N LYS A 239 8.24 -13.97 1.64
CA LYS A 239 9.44 -14.54 0.99
C LYS A 239 9.38 -14.49 -0.53
N ALA A 240 8.19 -14.72 -1.11
CA ALA A 240 8.01 -14.67 -2.55
C ALA A 240 8.15 -13.23 -3.10
N LEU A 241 7.61 -12.24 -2.39
CA LEU A 241 7.79 -10.82 -2.70
C LEU A 241 9.27 -10.41 -2.57
N ASP A 242 9.94 -10.84 -1.50
CA ASP A 242 11.36 -10.56 -1.28
C ASP A 242 12.22 -11.14 -2.40
N ALA A 243 11.99 -12.38 -2.83
CA ALA A 243 12.71 -12.99 -3.93
C ALA A 243 12.53 -12.23 -5.27
N MET A 244 11.32 -11.72 -5.53
CA MET A 244 11.04 -10.90 -6.71
C MET A 244 11.79 -9.56 -6.65
N MET A 245 11.76 -8.88 -5.50
CA MET A 245 12.48 -7.62 -5.30
C MET A 245 14.00 -7.79 -5.31
N GLU A 246 14.50 -8.89 -4.78
CA GLU A 246 15.91 -9.23 -4.79
C GLU A 246 16.41 -9.42 -6.22
N LYS A 247 15.62 -10.07 -7.09
CA LYS A 247 15.97 -10.21 -8.50
C LYS A 247 16.18 -8.84 -9.16
N TRP A 248 15.22 -7.92 -9.01
CA TRP A 248 15.35 -6.57 -9.57
C TRP A 248 16.53 -5.82 -8.95
N LEU A 249 16.72 -5.88 -7.63
CA LEU A 249 17.86 -5.23 -6.96
C LEU A 249 19.22 -5.73 -7.51
N GLN A 250 19.37 -7.03 -7.72
CA GLN A 250 20.62 -7.59 -8.25
C GLN A 250 20.86 -7.23 -9.71
N GLU A 251 19.80 -7.12 -10.52
CA GLU A 251 19.88 -6.61 -11.90
C GLU A 251 20.43 -5.16 -11.90
N HIS A 252 19.93 -4.29 -11.01
CA HIS A 252 20.38 -2.90 -10.89
C HIS A 252 21.83 -2.79 -10.39
N LYS A 253 22.20 -3.57 -9.36
CA LYS A 253 23.58 -3.65 -8.87
C LYS A 253 24.57 -4.12 -9.94
N THR A 254 24.13 -5.02 -10.82
CA THR A 254 24.96 -5.51 -11.92
C THR A 254 25.14 -4.44 -12.98
N ARG A 255 24.04 -3.79 -13.40
CA ARG A 255 24.03 -2.66 -14.33
C ARG A 255 24.99 -1.55 -13.88
N SER A 256 24.86 -1.11 -12.62
CA SER A 256 25.69 -0.06 -12.03
C SER A 256 27.19 -0.38 -11.99
N LYS A 257 27.58 -1.67 -11.89
CA LYS A 257 28.99 -2.08 -11.93
C LYS A 257 29.54 -2.13 -13.35
N SER A 258 28.69 -2.35 -14.34
CA SER A 258 29.08 -2.43 -15.76
C SER A 258 29.05 -1.09 -16.49
N SER A 259 28.27 -0.11 -16.03
CA SER A 259 28.17 1.21 -16.66
C SER A 259 29.11 2.24 -16.02
N SER A 260 30.18 2.56 -16.75
CA SER A 260 31.06 3.71 -16.49
C SER A 260 30.58 5.00 -17.19
N GLU A 261 29.42 4.98 -17.84
CA GLU A 261 28.93 6.09 -18.68
C GLU A 261 27.78 6.84 -18.00
N ALA A 262 28.00 8.14 -17.82
CA ALA A 262 26.96 9.09 -17.43
C ALA A 262 25.96 9.23 -18.60
N GLY A 263 24.79 8.61 -18.47
CA GLY A 263 23.74 8.73 -19.49
C GLY A 263 22.63 7.69 -19.47
N GLU A 264 22.75 6.60 -18.69
CA GLU A 264 21.64 5.66 -18.53
C GLU A 264 20.48 6.28 -17.73
N GLU A 265 19.27 5.98 -18.19
CA GLU A 265 18.03 6.42 -17.58
C GLU A 265 17.87 5.80 -16.18
N GLN A 266 17.86 6.64 -15.14
CA GLN A 266 17.72 6.19 -13.75
C GLN A 266 16.25 5.96 -13.41
N ASP A 267 15.95 4.78 -12.89
CA ASP A 267 14.66 4.47 -12.27
C ASP A 267 14.66 4.78 -10.76
N PHE A 268 13.51 4.61 -10.12
CA PHE A 268 13.38 4.96 -8.70
C PHE A 268 14.25 4.07 -7.78
N MET A 269 14.49 2.82 -8.15
CA MET A 269 15.37 1.92 -7.40
C MET A 269 16.83 2.38 -7.46
N ASP A 270 17.32 2.83 -8.63
CA ASP A 270 18.65 3.44 -8.75
C ASP A 270 18.82 4.66 -7.85
N VAL A 271 17.78 5.49 -7.78
CA VAL A 271 17.76 6.69 -6.92
C VAL A 271 17.85 6.29 -5.44
N MET A 272 17.05 5.31 -5.01
CA MET A 272 17.06 4.83 -3.63
C MET A 272 18.41 4.21 -3.25
N MET A 273 19.00 3.39 -4.14
CA MET A 273 20.35 2.86 -3.94
C MET A 273 21.40 3.97 -3.83
N SER A 274 21.32 4.99 -4.68
CA SER A 274 22.27 6.13 -4.68
C SER A 274 22.19 6.95 -3.39
N ILE A 275 20.99 7.16 -2.86
CA ILE A 275 20.76 7.87 -1.59
C ILE A 275 21.35 7.09 -0.41
N LEU A 276 21.21 5.77 -0.39
CA LEU A 276 21.71 4.91 0.69
C LEU A 276 23.24 4.80 0.70
N LEU A 277 23.83 4.69 -0.49
CA LEU A 277 25.29 4.62 -0.67
C LEU A 277 26.00 5.96 -0.45
N GLY A 278 25.27 7.05 -0.16
CA GLY A 278 25.84 8.36 0.12
C GLY A 278 26.32 9.10 -1.14
N GLY A 279 25.69 8.85 -2.29
CA GLY A 279 25.92 9.65 -3.50
C GLY A 279 25.60 11.14 -3.26
N ASN A 280 26.05 12.01 -4.18
CA ASN A 280 26.01 13.49 -4.13
C ASN A 280 24.61 14.15 -4.01
N ASN A 281 23.60 13.45 -3.51
CA ASN A 281 22.27 14.00 -3.29
C ASN A 281 22.23 14.81 -2.00
N LYS A 282 21.66 16.02 -2.10
CA LYS A 282 21.48 16.98 -0.98
C LYS A 282 20.47 16.51 0.08
N ILE A 283 20.00 15.27 0.00
CA ILE A 283 18.97 14.68 0.85
C ILE A 283 19.71 13.69 1.75
N GLY A 284 19.60 13.86 3.07
CA GLY A 284 20.43 13.17 4.05
C GLY A 284 20.42 11.64 3.93
N LYS A 285 21.40 10.98 4.57
CA LYS A 285 21.54 9.53 4.55
C LYS A 285 20.30 8.86 5.15
N LEU A 286 19.55 8.13 4.33
CA LEU A 286 18.47 7.28 4.80
C LEU A 286 19.07 6.10 5.58
N SER A 287 18.61 5.85 6.79
CA SER A 287 19.03 4.68 7.56
C SER A 287 17.97 4.30 8.58
N LYS A 288 17.88 3.02 8.88
CA LYS A 288 17.07 2.50 9.99
C LYS A 288 17.95 1.56 10.79
N PRO A 289 18.12 1.79 12.11
CA PRO A 289 18.91 0.89 12.95
C PRO A 289 18.44 -0.56 12.77
N GLN A 290 19.40 -1.48 12.62
CA GLN A 290 19.17 -2.93 12.48
C GLN A 290 18.51 -3.38 11.16
N VAL A 291 18.43 -2.50 10.15
CA VAL A 291 17.98 -2.86 8.80
C VAL A 291 19.09 -2.52 7.80
N ASP A 292 19.47 -3.48 6.96
CA ASP A 292 20.50 -3.30 5.95
C ASP A 292 20.02 -2.47 4.74
N ASP A 293 20.96 -1.92 3.99
CA ASP A 293 20.69 -1.01 2.87
C ASP A 293 19.93 -1.71 1.72
N ASP A 294 20.09 -3.03 1.53
CA ASP A 294 19.37 -3.78 0.50
C ASP A 294 17.89 -3.89 0.87
N THR A 295 17.60 -4.22 2.12
CA THR A 295 16.25 -4.21 2.66
C THR A 295 15.61 -2.82 2.56
N ILE A 296 16.36 -1.75 2.87
CA ILE A 296 15.83 -0.39 2.73
C ILE A 296 15.55 -0.09 1.25
N SER A 297 16.48 -0.37 0.33
CA SER A 297 16.32 -0.16 -1.12
C SER A 297 15.08 -0.87 -1.66
N LYS A 298 14.90 -2.16 -1.34
CA LYS A 298 13.73 -2.94 -1.76
C LYS A 298 12.44 -2.38 -1.18
N SER A 299 12.44 -2.07 0.12
CA SER A 299 11.22 -1.63 0.81
C SER A 299 10.81 -0.19 0.51
N SER A 300 11.75 0.68 0.12
CA SER A 300 11.43 2.07 -0.22
C SER A 300 11.04 2.26 -1.68
N SER A 301 11.43 1.33 -2.57
CA SER A 301 11.15 1.41 -4.01
C SER A 301 9.73 0.95 -4.38
N LEU A 302 8.95 0.44 -3.40
CA LEU A 302 7.59 -0.08 -3.55
C LEU A 302 6.57 0.53 -2.56
#